data_AF-B3E328-F1
#
_entry.id   AF-B3E328-F1
#
_cell.length_a   1.000
_cell.length_b   1.000
_cell.length_c   1.000
_cell.angle_alpha   90.00
_cell.angle_beta   90.00
_cell.angle_gamma   90.00
#
_symmetry.space_group_name_H-M   'P 1'
#
loop_
_entity.id
_entity.type
_entity.pdbx_description
1 polymer ?
#
loop_
_entity_poly.entity_id
_entity_poly.type
_entity_poly.pdbx_seq_one_letter_code
_entity_poly.pdbx_strand_id
1 'polypeptide(L)'
;MTRVHLMLLIIMTVIGCGSLGSAADKTDYPAKITAAKSGIEELAAKVGNYPQALAELEKARASLKKAEQSYDKGRQWMGLGGLKPEAEQEIAHNLQMVDSTMVLAVSRAAKGRADEEAAAIDRQVAVVKGRVKLLEERKQSEEKLRQDLQKCEAATKELGSVKADQQKLATQLEQVTGEKKKLETQLTALAAEKAALTDQLEALKKAPPTVPPPAPVPQNVPPAAAK
;
A
#
# COMPACT_ATOMS: atom_id res chain seq x y z
N MET A 1 -6.60 -1.60 42.11
CA MET A 1 -5.47 -1.09 42.90
C MET A 1 -4.62 -0.17 42.05
N THR A 2 -4.37 1.07 42.48
CA THR A 2 -3.58 2.05 41.71
C THR A 2 -2.08 1.82 41.92
N ARG A 3 -1.24 2.25 40.97
CA ARG A 3 0.22 2.08 40.98
C ARG A 3 0.91 2.54 42.28
N VAL A 4 0.31 3.50 42.98
CA VAL A 4 0.78 4.00 44.28
C VAL A 4 0.60 2.96 45.40
N HIS A 5 -0.48 2.17 45.36
CA HIS A 5 -0.72 1.10 46.33
C HIS A 5 0.25 -0.07 46.12
N LEU A 6 0.62 -0.37 44.87
CA LEU A 6 1.64 -1.38 44.57
C LEU A 6 3.03 -0.96 45.08
N MET A 7 3.40 0.32 44.93
CA MET A 7 4.68 0.84 45.45
C MET A 7 4.75 0.87 46.98
N LEU A 8 3.68 1.30 47.66
CA LEU A 8 3.63 1.29 49.12
C LEU A 8 3.70 -0.12 49.71
N LEU A 9 3.12 -1.11 49.02
CA LEU A 9 3.15 -2.51 49.44
C LEU A 9 4.54 -3.12 49.27
N ILE A 10 5.30 -2.72 48.24
CA ILE A 10 6.71 -3.11 48.03
C ILE A 10 7.62 -2.46 49.09
N ILE A 11 7.41 -1.20 49.45
CA ILE A 11 8.22 -0.51 50.48
C ILE A 11 7.94 -1.09 51.88
N MET A 12 6.69 -1.44 52.19
CA MET A 12 6.33 -2.09 53.45
C MET A 12 6.86 -3.54 53.56
N THR A 13 7.03 -4.26 52.45
CA THR A 13 7.66 -5.59 52.47
C THR A 13 9.18 -5.53 52.64
N VAL A 14 9.83 -4.44 52.21
CA VAL A 14 11.28 -4.24 52.38
C VAL A 14 11.64 -3.77 53.80
N ILE A 15 10.75 -3.07 54.51
CA ILE A 15 11.04 -2.53 55.85
C ILE A 15 10.52 -3.44 56.99
N GLY A 16 9.52 -4.29 56.73
CA GLY A 16 8.90 -5.17 57.74
C GLY A 16 9.67 -6.45 58.10
N CYS A 17 10.85 -6.71 57.53
CA CYS A 17 11.66 -7.90 57.83
C CYS A 17 12.67 -7.69 58.99
N GLY A 18 12.44 -6.68 59.83
CA GLY A 18 13.18 -6.49 61.07
C GLY A 18 12.41 -7.05 62.26
N SER A 19 13.02 -8.00 62.98
CA SER A 19 12.65 -8.50 64.32
C SER A 19 11.37 -9.33 64.47
N LEU A 20 11.50 -10.64 64.20
CA LEU A 20 10.72 -11.67 64.88
C LEU A 20 11.63 -12.87 65.23
N GLY A 21 11.80 -13.10 66.53
CA GLY A 21 11.97 -14.44 67.13
C GLY A 21 13.32 -15.13 66.96
N SER A 22 14.23 -14.92 67.91
CA SER A 22 15.32 -15.87 68.18
C SER A 22 14.77 -17.10 68.92
N ALA A 23 14.34 -18.11 68.16
CA ALA A 23 14.45 -19.50 68.57
C ALA A 23 15.70 -20.07 67.89
N ALA A 24 16.63 -20.61 68.68
CA ALA A 24 17.92 -21.09 68.19
C ALA A 24 17.78 -22.41 67.41
N ASP A 25 17.15 -22.37 66.25
CA ASP A 25 17.41 -23.35 65.20
C ASP A 25 18.82 -23.08 64.68
N LYS A 26 19.73 -24.04 64.87
CA LYS A 26 21.06 -23.98 64.25
C LYS A 26 20.85 -23.85 62.74
N THR A 27 21.27 -22.72 62.18
CA THR A 27 21.13 -22.48 60.73
C THR A 27 21.94 -23.53 59.97
N ASP A 28 21.28 -24.28 59.10
CA ASP A 28 21.91 -25.27 58.23
C ASP A 28 22.61 -24.57 57.05
N TYR A 29 23.79 -24.03 57.32
CA TYR A 29 24.64 -23.40 56.31
C TYR A 29 25.05 -24.36 55.18
N PRO A 30 25.36 -25.65 55.41
CA PRO A 30 25.56 -26.62 54.33
C PRO A 30 24.40 -26.68 53.33
N ALA A 31 23.16 -26.76 53.83
CA ALA A 31 21.99 -26.77 52.96
C ALA A 31 21.85 -25.46 52.18
N LYS A 32 22.09 -24.31 52.82
CA LYS A 32 22.02 -22.99 52.16
C LYS A 32 23.10 -22.80 51.08
N ILE A 33 24.35 -23.22 51.34
CA ILE A 33 25.45 -23.20 50.36
C ILE A 33 25.11 -24.10 49.17
N THR A 34 24.60 -25.31 49.44
CA THR A 34 24.17 -26.23 48.37
C THR A 34 23.03 -25.66 47.54
N ALA A 35 22.04 -25.06 48.18
CA ALA A 35 20.93 -24.39 47.49
C ALA A 35 21.41 -23.20 46.65
N ALA A 36 22.31 -22.37 47.17
CA ALA A 36 22.92 -21.26 46.44
C ALA A 36 23.69 -21.74 45.20
N LYS A 37 24.46 -22.83 45.33
CA LYS A 37 25.16 -23.44 44.20
C LYS A 37 24.20 -23.90 43.11
N SER A 38 23.19 -24.68 43.48
CA SER A 38 22.16 -25.16 42.54
C SER A 38 21.40 -24.00 41.89
N GLY A 39 21.08 -22.96 42.66
CA GLY A 39 20.40 -21.76 42.15
C GLY A 39 21.23 -20.99 41.12
N ILE A 40 22.54 -20.85 41.35
CA ILE A 40 23.47 -20.24 40.38
C ILE A 40 23.54 -21.07 39.10
N GLU A 41 23.63 -22.39 39.20
CA GLU A 41 23.69 -23.29 38.04
C GLU A 41 22.39 -23.26 37.23
N GLU A 42 21.23 -23.32 37.90
CA GLU A 42 19.92 -23.23 37.26
C GLU A 42 19.74 -21.88 36.55
N LEU A 43 20.12 -20.78 37.21
CA LEU A 43 20.02 -19.45 36.62
C LEU A 43 20.98 -19.29 35.43
N ALA A 44 22.20 -19.80 35.54
CA ALA A 44 23.18 -19.79 34.45
C ALA A 44 22.66 -20.51 33.20
N ALA A 45 21.91 -21.60 33.36
CA ALA A 45 21.29 -22.32 32.25
C ALA A 45 20.18 -21.52 31.54
N LYS A 46 19.57 -20.54 32.23
CA LYS A 46 18.42 -19.75 31.72
C LYS A 46 18.77 -18.32 31.32
N VAL A 47 19.90 -17.79 31.78
CA VAL A 47 20.26 -16.36 31.63
C VAL A 47 20.57 -15.97 30.19
N GLY A 48 20.83 -16.92 29.28
CA GLY A 48 21.21 -16.62 27.89
C GLY A 48 22.59 -15.96 27.79
N ASN A 49 22.95 -15.48 26.59
CA ASN A 49 24.25 -14.87 26.34
C ASN A 49 24.25 -13.34 26.53
N TYR A 50 23.76 -12.87 27.69
CA TYR A 50 23.70 -11.44 28.00
C TYR A 50 24.89 -11.03 28.89
N PRO A 51 25.86 -10.24 28.39
CA PRO A 51 27.11 -9.96 29.11
C PRO A 51 26.90 -9.36 30.51
N GLN A 52 25.91 -8.49 30.67
CA GLN A 52 25.59 -7.87 31.96
C GLN A 52 25.02 -8.89 32.96
N ALA A 53 24.26 -9.89 32.50
CA ALA A 53 23.72 -10.94 33.36
C ALA A 53 24.80 -11.96 33.75
N LEU A 54 25.67 -12.31 32.79
CA LEU A 54 26.82 -13.19 33.04
C LEU A 54 27.80 -12.57 34.05
N ALA A 55 28.04 -11.27 33.98
CA ALA A 55 28.86 -10.56 34.95
C ALA A 55 28.30 -10.62 36.39
N GLU A 56 26.98 -10.56 36.55
CA GLU A 56 26.34 -10.70 37.87
C GLU A 56 26.39 -12.16 38.38
N LEU A 57 26.28 -13.15 37.50
CA LEU A 57 26.51 -14.56 37.85
C LEU A 57 27.94 -14.83 38.31
N GLU A 58 28.94 -14.19 37.71
CA GLU A 58 30.33 -14.27 38.17
C GLU A 58 30.50 -13.68 39.58
N LYS A 59 29.81 -12.58 39.88
CA LYS A 59 29.80 -12.03 41.24
C LYS A 59 29.12 -12.97 42.23
N ALA A 60 28.01 -13.62 41.84
CA ALA A 60 27.34 -14.62 42.66
C ALA A 60 28.28 -15.80 42.97
N ARG A 61 28.98 -16.33 41.96
CA ARG A 61 29.99 -17.40 42.13
C ARG A 61 31.12 -16.98 43.06
N ALA A 62 31.62 -15.75 42.92
CA ALA A 62 32.67 -15.23 43.78
C ALA A 62 32.23 -15.09 45.24
N SER A 63 31.00 -14.62 45.49
CA SER A 63 30.43 -14.53 46.84
C SER A 63 30.16 -15.92 47.44
N LEU A 64 29.63 -16.87 46.65
CA LEU A 64 29.45 -18.26 47.09
C LEU A 64 30.78 -18.88 47.52
N LYS A 65 31.85 -18.68 46.73
CA LYS A 65 33.19 -19.17 47.07
C LYS A 65 33.72 -18.60 48.39
N LYS A 66 33.39 -17.34 48.70
CA LYS A 66 33.73 -16.73 50.00
C LYS A 66 32.92 -17.38 51.14
N ALA A 67 31.64 -17.62 50.94
CA ALA A 67 30.80 -18.33 51.92
C ALA A 67 31.33 -19.75 52.21
N GLU A 68 31.70 -20.51 51.18
CA GLU A 68 32.33 -21.83 51.32
C GLU A 68 33.63 -21.75 52.14
N GLN A 69 34.50 -20.79 51.82
CA GLN A 69 35.77 -20.61 52.54
C GLN A 69 35.58 -20.21 54.01
N SER A 70 34.63 -19.33 54.31
CA SER A 70 34.30 -18.94 55.69
C SER A 70 33.67 -20.11 56.46
N TYR A 71 32.88 -20.95 55.81
CA TYR A 71 32.34 -22.18 56.40
C TYR A 71 33.44 -23.19 56.76
N ASP A 72 34.38 -23.43 55.85
CA ASP A 72 35.48 -24.37 56.06
C ASP A 72 36.45 -23.91 57.17
N LYS A 73 36.79 -22.61 57.19
CA LYS A 73 37.72 -22.01 58.18
C LYS A 73 37.06 -21.71 59.53
N GLY A 74 35.74 -21.54 59.53
CA GLY A 74 34.95 -21.16 60.70
C GLY A 74 34.66 -22.29 61.68
N ARG A 75 34.89 -23.56 61.27
CA ARG A 75 34.74 -24.72 62.15
C ARG A 75 35.75 -24.67 63.29
N GLN A 76 35.27 -24.77 64.53
CA GLN A 76 36.15 -24.82 65.71
C GLN A 76 37.01 -26.09 65.70
N TRP A 77 38.31 -25.92 66.01
CA TRP A 77 39.31 -27.00 65.96
C TRP A 77 38.94 -28.11 66.96
N MET A 78 39.06 -29.38 66.54
CA MET A 78 38.71 -30.61 67.29
C MET A 78 37.22 -30.99 67.38
N GLY A 79 36.32 -30.39 66.60
CA GLY A 79 34.92 -30.84 66.50
C GLY A 79 34.07 -30.64 67.77
N LEU A 80 34.64 -29.99 68.78
CA LEU A 80 34.00 -29.61 70.03
C LEU A 80 33.57 -28.16 69.93
N GLY A 81 32.46 -27.92 69.21
CA GLY A 81 31.85 -26.59 69.08
C GLY A 81 31.28 -26.30 67.69
N GLY A 82 30.33 -25.37 67.63
CA GLY A 82 29.69 -24.91 66.39
C GLY A 82 30.62 -24.05 65.51
N LEU A 83 30.04 -23.29 64.58
CA LEU A 83 30.81 -22.28 63.85
C LEU A 83 31.20 -21.13 64.77
N LYS A 84 32.35 -20.50 64.49
CA LYS A 84 32.69 -19.22 65.11
C LYS A 84 31.68 -18.14 64.68
N PRO A 85 31.21 -17.26 65.58
CA PRO A 85 30.23 -16.21 65.25
C PRO A 85 30.64 -15.32 64.07
N GLU A 86 31.93 -15.02 63.94
CA GLU A 86 32.46 -14.20 62.84
C GLU A 86 32.30 -14.91 61.49
N ALA A 87 32.50 -16.23 61.47
CA ALA A 87 32.30 -17.04 60.28
C ALA A 87 30.82 -17.17 59.92
N GLU A 88 29.91 -17.27 60.91
CA GLU A 88 28.46 -17.28 60.67
C GLU A 88 28.00 -15.98 60.01
N GLN A 89 28.50 -14.84 60.48
CA GLN A 89 28.21 -13.53 59.91
C GLN A 89 28.74 -13.41 58.47
N GLU A 90 29.98 -13.84 58.21
CA GLU A 90 30.58 -13.82 56.87
C GLU A 90 29.81 -14.71 55.89
N ILE A 91 29.40 -15.91 56.30
CA ILE A 91 28.61 -16.81 55.46
C ILE A 91 27.25 -16.20 55.16
N ALA A 92 26.56 -15.69 56.18
CA ALA A 92 25.25 -15.04 55.99
C ALA A 92 25.33 -13.85 55.04
N HIS A 93 26.34 -12.99 55.21
CA HIS A 93 26.56 -11.84 54.33
C HIS A 93 26.84 -12.28 52.88
N ASN A 94 27.73 -13.24 52.67
CA ASN A 94 28.08 -13.68 51.33
C ASN A 94 26.92 -14.43 50.64
N LEU A 95 26.12 -15.20 51.38
CA LEU A 95 24.89 -15.80 50.85
C LEU A 95 23.85 -14.73 50.47
N GLN A 96 23.68 -13.68 51.28
CA GLN A 96 22.82 -12.55 50.92
C GLN A 96 23.31 -11.83 49.64
N MET A 97 24.63 -11.75 49.46
CA MET A 97 25.22 -11.21 48.23
C MET A 97 24.98 -12.13 47.03
N VAL A 98 24.96 -13.45 47.20
CA VAL A 98 24.55 -14.40 46.16
C VAL A 98 23.11 -14.10 45.73
N ASP A 99 22.17 -14.03 46.68
CA ASP A 99 20.76 -13.77 46.38
C ASP A 99 20.58 -12.44 45.62
N SER A 100 21.24 -11.38 46.11
CA SER A 100 21.16 -10.05 45.50
C SER A 100 21.69 -10.02 44.07
N THR A 101 22.83 -10.67 43.82
CA THR A 101 23.45 -10.71 42.49
C THR A 101 22.70 -11.63 41.54
N MET A 102 22.07 -12.71 42.02
CA MET A 102 21.15 -13.54 41.23
C MET A 102 19.93 -12.75 40.77
N VAL A 103 19.32 -11.93 41.64
CA VAL A 103 18.21 -11.04 41.27
C VAL A 103 18.64 -10.05 40.19
N LEU A 104 19.83 -9.46 40.33
CA LEU A 104 20.39 -8.57 39.32
C LEU A 104 20.64 -9.30 37.99
N ALA A 105 21.18 -10.51 38.00
CA ALA A 105 21.40 -11.31 36.80
C ALA A 105 20.08 -11.56 36.03
N VAL A 106 19.00 -11.91 36.73
CA VAL A 106 17.66 -12.07 36.13
C VAL A 106 17.20 -10.75 35.48
N SER A 107 17.32 -9.64 36.19
CA SER A 107 16.94 -8.31 35.69
C SER A 107 17.73 -7.92 34.45
N ARG A 108 19.05 -8.17 34.44
CA ARG A 108 19.92 -7.88 33.28
C ARG A 108 19.60 -8.75 32.07
N ALA A 109 19.26 -10.02 32.27
CA ALA A 109 18.84 -10.89 31.18
C ALA A 109 17.44 -10.53 30.64
N ALA A 110 16.53 -10.07 31.50
CA ALA A 110 15.24 -9.55 31.05
C ALA A 110 15.43 -8.29 30.21
N LYS A 111 16.32 -7.37 30.63
CA LYS A 111 16.67 -6.19 29.85
C LYS A 111 17.28 -6.55 28.49
N GLY A 112 18.25 -7.46 28.45
CA GLY A 112 18.87 -7.89 27.19
C GLY A 112 17.86 -8.44 26.18
N ARG A 113 16.92 -9.28 26.65
CA ARG A 113 15.79 -9.77 25.84
C ARG A 113 14.91 -8.64 25.31
N ALA A 114 14.54 -7.69 26.17
CA ALA A 114 13.72 -6.56 25.76
C ALA A 114 14.42 -5.66 24.72
N ASP A 115 15.74 -5.46 24.85
CA ASP A 115 16.52 -4.69 23.88
C ASP A 115 16.59 -5.40 22.51
N GLU A 116 16.70 -6.74 22.49
CA GLU A 116 16.65 -7.54 21.26
C GLU A 116 15.26 -7.51 20.60
N GLU A 117 14.20 -7.63 21.39
CA GLU A 117 12.81 -7.52 20.92
C GLU A 117 12.52 -6.13 20.33
N ALA A 118 12.98 -5.06 21.01
CA ALA A 118 12.84 -3.69 20.51
C ALA A 118 13.56 -3.51 19.16
N ALA A 119 14.79 -4.00 19.03
CA ALA A 119 15.54 -3.95 17.77
C ALA A 119 14.84 -4.76 16.65
N ALA A 120 14.21 -5.89 16.98
CA ALA A 120 13.43 -6.67 16.01
C ALA A 120 12.18 -5.91 15.55
N ILE A 121 11.47 -5.26 16.46
CA ILE A 121 10.30 -4.41 16.17
C ILE A 121 10.70 -3.24 15.26
N ASP A 122 11.80 -2.55 15.56
CA ASP A 122 12.29 -1.43 14.74
C ASP A 122 12.56 -1.84 13.29
N ARG A 123 13.14 -3.03 13.08
CA ARG A 123 13.33 -3.60 11.74
C ARG A 123 12.00 -3.84 11.03
N GLN A 124 11.01 -4.40 11.72
CA GLN A 124 9.68 -4.62 11.16
C GLN A 124 8.99 -3.30 10.80
N VAL A 125 9.11 -2.27 11.65
CA VAL A 125 8.57 -0.93 11.40
C VAL A 125 9.20 -0.33 10.15
N ALA A 126 10.51 -0.49 9.95
CA ALA A 126 11.19 -0.03 8.73
C ALA A 126 10.65 -0.71 7.47
N VAL A 127 10.42 -2.04 7.52
CA VAL A 127 9.82 -2.79 6.41
C VAL A 127 8.40 -2.30 6.11
N VAL A 128 7.57 -2.09 7.14
CA VAL A 128 6.20 -1.60 6.98
C VAL A 128 6.19 -0.19 6.38
N LYS A 129 7.06 0.72 6.83
CA LYS A 129 7.22 2.06 6.23
C LYS A 129 7.54 1.98 4.74
N GLY A 130 8.47 1.08 4.34
CA GLY A 130 8.78 0.86 2.94
C GLY A 130 7.58 0.37 2.11
N ARG A 131 6.79 -0.57 2.67
CA ARG A 131 5.57 -1.07 2.02
C ARG A 131 4.50 0.00 1.86
N VAL A 132 4.30 0.85 2.86
CA VAL A 132 3.34 1.98 2.80
C VAL A 132 3.72 2.93 1.67
N LYS A 133 4.99 3.32 1.57
CA LYS A 133 5.47 4.18 0.48
C LYS A 133 5.19 3.58 -0.91
N LEU A 134 5.46 2.28 -1.07
CA LEU A 134 5.19 1.59 -2.34
C LEU A 134 3.69 1.51 -2.67
N LEU A 135 2.83 1.37 -1.65
CA LEU A 135 1.37 1.42 -1.86
C LEU A 135 0.89 2.82 -2.26
N GLU A 136 1.47 3.88 -1.69
CA GLU A 136 1.18 5.26 -2.09
C GLU A 136 1.59 5.53 -3.54
N GLU A 137 2.78 5.09 -3.95
CA GLU A 137 3.26 5.19 -5.34
C GLU A 137 2.33 4.44 -6.31
N ARG A 138 1.90 3.22 -5.94
CA ARG A 138 0.94 2.44 -6.74
C ARG A 138 -0.42 3.11 -6.84
N LYS A 139 -0.93 3.67 -5.75
CA LYS A 139 -2.20 4.42 -5.74
C LYS A 139 -2.15 5.62 -6.68
N GLN A 140 -1.05 6.37 -6.68
CA GLN A 140 -0.85 7.48 -7.62
C GLN A 140 -0.78 7.01 -9.07
N SER A 141 -0.12 5.88 -9.33
CA SER A 141 -0.07 5.29 -10.68
C SER A 141 -1.44 4.81 -11.16
N GLU A 142 -2.23 4.19 -10.28
CA GLU A 142 -3.59 3.74 -10.60
C GLU A 142 -4.50 4.91 -10.95
N GLU A 143 -4.40 6.01 -10.21
CA GLU A 143 -5.17 7.22 -10.49
C GLU A 143 -4.82 7.83 -11.86
N LYS A 144 -3.52 7.88 -12.21
CA LYS A 144 -3.09 8.30 -13.55
C LYS A 144 -3.66 7.39 -14.64
N LEU A 145 -3.59 6.08 -14.46
CA LEU A 145 -4.14 5.11 -15.41
C LEU A 145 -5.67 5.25 -15.57
N ARG A 146 -6.40 5.54 -14.49
CA ARG A 146 -7.85 5.85 -14.58
C ARG A 146 -8.12 7.09 -15.41
N GLN A 147 -7.35 8.15 -15.22
CA GLN A 147 -7.49 9.38 -16.01
C GLN A 147 -7.18 9.14 -17.49
N ASP A 148 -6.14 8.37 -17.79
CA ASP A 148 -5.79 8.05 -19.18
C ASP A 148 -6.82 7.12 -19.84
N LEU A 149 -7.42 6.20 -19.09
CA LEU A 149 -8.55 5.40 -19.56
C LEU A 149 -9.74 6.28 -19.95
N GLN A 150 -10.11 7.25 -19.10
CA GLN A 150 -11.20 8.19 -19.41
C GLN A 150 -10.93 9.00 -20.68
N LYS A 151 -9.69 9.45 -20.89
CA LYS A 151 -9.28 10.13 -22.14
C LYS A 151 -9.42 9.22 -23.35
N CYS A 152 -9.00 7.95 -23.24
CA CYS A 152 -9.12 6.97 -24.32
C CYS A 152 -10.59 6.68 -24.65
N GLU A 153 -11.45 6.58 -23.65
CA GLU A 153 -12.90 6.41 -23.84
C GLU A 153 -13.52 7.61 -24.55
N ALA A 154 -13.14 8.84 -24.18
CA ALA A 154 -13.58 10.06 -24.85
C ALA A 154 -13.12 10.08 -26.32
N ALA A 155 -11.84 9.82 -26.59
CA ALA A 155 -11.29 9.75 -27.94
C ALA A 155 -11.97 8.66 -28.79
N THR A 156 -12.35 7.53 -28.17
CA THR A 156 -13.08 6.46 -28.86
C THR A 156 -14.47 6.90 -29.29
N LYS A 157 -15.18 7.67 -28.45
CA LYS A 157 -16.49 8.25 -28.81
C LYS A 157 -16.36 9.25 -29.95
N GLU A 158 -15.36 10.14 -29.88
CA GLU A 158 -15.07 11.11 -30.95
C GLU A 158 -14.72 10.43 -32.28
N LEU A 159 -13.91 9.37 -32.24
CA LEU A 159 -13.61 8.56 -33.43
C LEU A 159 -14.87 7.93 -34.03
N GLY A 160 -15.81 7.50 -33.18
CA GLY A 160 -17.12 7.01 -33.59
C GLY A 160 -17.93 8.07 -34.34
N SER A 161 -18.00 9.31 -33.84
CA SER A 161 -18.68 10.41 -34.52
C SER A 161 -18.00 10.79 -35.84
N VAL A 162 -16.67 10.86 -35.87
CA VAL A 162 -15.91 11.18 -37.09
C VAL A 162 -16.18 10.13 -38.18
N LYS A 163 -16.23 8.84 -37.83
CA LYS A 163 -16.58 7.78 -38.80
C LYS A 163 -18.01 7.94 -39.34
N ALA A 164 -18.97 8.29 -38.49
CA ALA A 164 -20.34 8.53 -38.92
C ALA A 164 -20.43 9.72 -39.88
N ASP A 165 -19.72 10.81 -39.58
CA ASP A 165 -19.68 11.99 -40.45
C ASP A 165 -18.92 11.75 -41.75
N GLN A 166 -17.85 10.97 -41.73
CA GLN A 166 -17.17 10.49 -42.93
C GLN A 166 -18.13 9.72 -43.84
N GLN A 167 -18.98 8.85 -43.28
CA GLN A 167 -19.96 8.08 -44.04
C GLN A 167 -21.02 8.99 -44.66
N LYS A 168 -21.54 9.99 -43.92
CA LYS A 168 -22.48 10.98 -44.46
C LYS A 168 -21.87 11.79 -45.60
N LEU A 169 -20.63 12.27 -45.43
CA LEU A 169 -19.91 13.01 -46.45
C LEU A 169 -19.68 12.17 -47.70
N ALA A 170 -19.37 10.88 -47.54
CA ALA A 170 -19.24 9.95 -48.67
C ALA A 170 -20.56 9.84 -49.47
N THR A 171 -21.69 9.68 -48.79
CA THR A 171 -23.01 9.65 -49.47
C THR A 171 -23.34 10.97 -50.17
N GLN A 172 -23.07 12.11 -49.52
CA GLN A 172 -23.28 13.43 -50.13
C GLN A 172 -22.41 13.62 -51.38
N LEU A 173 -21.16 13.14 -51.34
CA LEU A 173 -20.23 13.22 -52.46
C LEU A 173 -20.70 12.37 -53.65
N GLU A 174 -21.22 11.17 -53.40
CA GLU A 174 -21.85 10.34 -54.43
C GLU A 174 -23.07 11.04 -55.06
N GLN A 175 -23.93 11.64 -54.25
CA GLN A 175 -25.10 12.38 -54.73
C GLN A 175 -24.70 13.55 -55.63
N VAL A 176 -23.79 14.41 -55.16
CA VAL A 176 -23.29 15.57 -55.94
C VAL A 176 -22.63 15.11 -57.23
N THR A 177 -21.89 14.00 -57.19
CA THR A 177 -21.26 13.43 -58.39
C THR A 177 -22.31 12.94 -59.40
N GLY A 178 -23.41 12.35 -58.93
CA GLY A 178 -24.54 11.94 -59.77
C GLY A 178 -25.26 13.14 -60.39
N GLU A 179 -25.55 14.17 -59.60
CA GLU A 179 -26.18 15.42 -60.05
C GLU A 179 -25.31 16.15 -61.09
N LYS A 180 -24.00 16.21 -60.86
CA LYS A 180 -23.04 16.77 -61.82
C LYS A 180 -23.13 16.07 -63.17
N LYS A 181 -23.11 14.73 -63.21
CA LYS A 181 -23.24 13.96 -64.45
C LYS A 181 -24.56 14.24 -65.18
N LYS A 182 -25.66 14.40 -64.43
CA LYS A 182 -26.98 14.73 -64.99
C LYS A 182 -26.97 16.13 -65.62
N LEU A 183 -26.41 17.13 -64.93
CA LEU A 183 -26.27 18.49 -65.44
C LEU A 183 -25.35 18.55 -66.66
N GLU A 184 -24.24 17.82 -66.67
CA GLU A 184 -23.36 17.70 -67.84
C GLU A 184 -24.12 17.14 -69.05
N THR A 185 -24.94 16.10 -68.85
CA THR A 185 -25.78 15.53 -69.91
C THR A 185 -26.80 16.56 -70.42
N GLN A 186 -27.49 17.28 -69.53
CA GLN A 186 -28.44 18.32 -69.90
C GLN A 186 -27.78 19.48 -70.66
N LEU A 187 -26.59 19.89 -70.24
CA LEU A 187 -25.81 20.91 -70.94
C LEU A 187 -25.47 20.48 -72.36
N THR A 188 -25.04 19.23 -72.56
CA THR A 188 -24.75 18.71 -73.92
C THR A 188 -26.00 18.67 -74.81
N ALA A 189 -27.15 18.29 -74.24
CA ALA A 189 -28.42 18.27 -74.98
C ALA A 189 -28.89 19.68 -75.38
N LEU A 190 -28.86 20.63 -74.45
CA LEU A 190 -29.20 22.03 -74.72
C LEU A 190 -28.25 22.69 -75.72
N ALA A 191 -26.96 22.35 -75.68
CA ALA A 191 -26.00 22.83 -76.68
C ALA A 191 -26.35 22.32 -78.08
N ALA A 192 -26.77 21.06 -78.22
CA ALA A 192 -27.23 20.48 -79.48
C ALA A 192 -28.54 21.13 -79.98
N GLU A 193 -29.51 21.34 -79.08
CA GLU A 193 -30.77 22.02 -79.41
C GLU A 193 -30.54 23.47 -79.86
N LYS A 194 -29.68 24.21 -79.14
CA LYS A 194 -29.29 25.57 -79.52
C LYS A 194 -28.66 25.60 -80.91
N ALA A 195 -27.79 24.64 -81.24
CA ALA A 195 -27.20 24.53 -82.57
C ALA A 195 -28.28 24.30 -83.63
N ALA A 196 -29.19 23.34 -83.42
CA ALA A 196 -30.29 23.05 -84.35
C ALA A 196 -31.24 24.26 -84.56
N LEU A 197 -31.60 24.98 -83.50
CA LEU A 197 -32.41 26.21 -83.61
C LEU A 197 -31.67 27.33 -84.33
N THR A 198 -30.35 27.44 -84.14
CA THR A 198 -29.53 28.39 -84.88
C THR A 198 -29.54 28.07 -86.38
N ASP A 199 -29.40 26.79 -86.74
CA ASP A 199 -29.49 26.33 -88.13
C ASP A 199 -30.88 26.63 -88.74
N GLN A 200 -31.96 26.40 -87.97
CA GLN A 200 -33.32 26.73 -88.39
C GLN A 200 -33.54 28.23 -88.59
N LEU A 201 -33.01 29.07 -87.70
CA LEU A 201 -33.08 30.53 -87.84
C LEU A 201 -32.33 31.02 -89.09
N GLU A 202 -31.16 30.48 -89.36
CA GLU A 202 -30.39 30.78 -90.57
C GLU A 202 -31.13 30.31 -91.84
N ALA A 203 -31.83 29.17 -91.77
CA ALA A 203 -32.69 28.69 -92.86
C ALA A 203 -33.90 29.61 -93.11
N LEU A 204 -34.58 30.06 -92.04
CA LEU A 204 -35.72 30.99 -92.14
C LEU A 204 -35.32 32.37 -92.66
N LYS A 205 -34.15 32.89 -92.29
CA LYS A 205 -33.60 34.13 -92.86
C LYS A 205 -33.29 34.03 -94.36
N LYS A 206 -33.10 32.82 -94.88
CA LYS A 206 -32.89 32.54 -96.32
C LYS A 206 -34.19 32.27 -97.09
N ALA A 207 -35.35 32.20 -96.42
CA ALA A 207 -36.64 31.98 -97.06
C ALA A 207 -37.25 33.32 -97.57
N PRO A 208 -37.70 33.42 -98.84
CA PRO A 208 -38.26 34.65 -99.42
C PRO A 208 -39.71 34.90 -98.96
N PRO A 209 -40.21 36.16 -98.97
CA PRO A 209 -41.56 36.47 -98.50
C PRO A 209 -42.60 36.05 -99.54
N THR A 210 -43.50 35.13 -99.18
CA THR A 210 -44.68 34.80 -99.97
C THR A 210 -45.87 35.63 -99.52
N VAL A 211 -46.25 36.63 -100.33
CA VAL A 211 -47.54 37.33 -100.29
C VAL A 211 -48.58 36.45 -101.00
N PRO A 212 -49.75 36.14 -100.41
CA PRO A 212 -50.83 35.46 -101.15
C PRO A 212 -51.58 36.44 -102.09
N PRO A 213 -51.88 36.05 -103.34
CA PRO A 213 -52.60 36.90 -104.32
C PRO A 213 -54.14 36.91 -104.11
N PRO A 214 -54.87 37.88 -104.71
CA PRO A 214 -56.17 38.37 -104.21
C PRO A 214 -57.39 37.51 -104.60
N ALA A 215 -58.48 37.70 -103.84
CA ALA A 215 -59.77 37.04 -104.03
C ALA A 215 -60.46 37.47 -105.36
N PRO A 216 -61.14 36.54 -106.07
CA PRO A 216 -61.94 36.88 -107.25
C PRO A 216 -63.35 37.42 -106.87
N VAL A 217 -63.80 38.46 -107.56
CA VAL A 217 -65.16 39.05 -107.52
C VAL A 217 -65.94 38.67 -108.81
N PRO A 218 -67.28 38.81 -108.90
CA PRO A 218 -68.21 37.75 -109.30
C PRO A 218 -68.71 37.87 -110.76
N GLN A 219 -69.15 36.77 -111.37
CA GLN A 219 -69.88 36.78 -112.65
C GLN A 219 -71.34 36.33 -112.48
N ASN A 220 -72.24 37.26 -112.84
CA ASN A 220 -73.69 37.10 -113.03
C ASN A 220 -74.02 36.20 -114.24
N VAL A 221 -74.90 35.22 -114.08
CA VAL A 221 -75.83 34.72 -115.12
C VAL A 221 -77.04 34.01 -114.43
N PRO A 222 -78.22 33.84 -115.08
CA PRO A 222 -79.54 34.37 -114.69
C PRO A 222 -80.50 33.31 -114.08
N PRO A 223 -81.73 33.68 -113.67
CA PRO A 223 -82.61 32.79 -112.91
C PRO A 223 -83.34 31.80 -113.82
N ALA A 224 -83.42 30.53 -113.39
CA ALA A 224 -84.37 29.56 -113.92
C ALA A 224 -85.30 29.11 -112.80
N ALA A 225 -86.59 29.36 -113.03
CA ALA A 225 -87.69 29.17 -112.10
C ALA A 225 -88.08 27.70 -111.92
N ALA A 226 -88.52 27.41 -110.69
CA ALA A 226 -89.53 26.47 -110.21
C ALA A 226 -89.91 25.22 -111.05
N LYS A 227 -89.88 24.08 -110.36
CA LYS A 227 -91.08 23.24 -110.12
C LYS A 227 -90.95 22.54 -108.77
#